data_AF-A0A1Q9SBG6-F1
#
_entry.id   AF-A0A1Q9SBG6-F1
#
_cell.length_a   1.000
_cell.length_b   1.000
_cell.length_c   1.000
_cell.angle_alpha   90.00
_cell.angle_beta   90.00
_cell.angle_gamma   90.00
#
_symmetry.space_group_name_H-M   'P 1'
#
loop_
_entity.id
_entity.type
_entity.pdbx_description
1 polymer ?
#
loop_
_entity_poly.entity_id
_entity_poly.type
_entity_poly.pdbx_seq_one_letter_code
_entity_poly.pdbx_strand_id
1 'polypeptide(L)'
;MADGLLRVVAVNGALVPDPRRRFPGRGAWLHFAPECLDRAERRSAFPRALRVPGPLDPAAVRGHIGAVGTNGARETPRSGTPGSKVDPS
;
A
#
# COMPACT_ATOMS: atom_id res chain seq x y z
N MET A 1 -14.67 -9.99 -2.95
CA MET A 1 -13.27 -10.23 -3.33
C MET A 1 -12.48 -9.03 -2.84
N ALA A 2 -11.52 -9.24 -1.94
CA ALA A 2 -10.75 -8.26 -1.14
C ALA A 2 -11.10 -6.77 -1.35
N ASP A 3 -12.11 -6.27 -0.62
CA ASP A 3 -12.55 -4.85 -0.65
C ASP A 3 -11.58 -3.91 0.12
N GLY A 4 -10.51 -4.45 0.69
CA GLY A 4 -9.52 -3.69 1.45
C GLY A 4 -8.25 -3.40 0.64
N LEU A 5 -7.90 -2.12 0.53
CA LEU A 5 -6.61 -1.65 0.03
C LEU A 5 -5.73 -1.22 1.22
N LEU A 6 -4.56 -1.85 1.35
CA LEU A 6 -3.50 -1.48 2.28
C LEU A 6 -2.53 -0.51 1.58
N ARG A 7 -2.31 0.66 2.20
CA ARG A 7 -1.21 1.54 1.80
C ARG A 7 0.08 0.99 2.40
N VAL A 8 1.12 0.92 1.57
CA VAL A 8 2.45 0.46 1.94
C VAL A 8 3.45 1.56 1.59
N VAL A 9 4.37 1.88 2.49
CA VAL A 9 5.39 2.91 2.29
C VAL A 9 6.77 2.28 2.46
N ALA A 10 7.79 2.83 1.80
CA ALA A 10 9.17 2.41 2.01
C ALA A 10 9.83 3.31 3.05
N VAL A 11 10.36 2.71 4.11
CA VAL A 11 11.10 3.39 5.18
C VAL A 11 12.41 2.66 5.38
N ASN A 12 13.55 3.34 5.14
CA ASN A 12 14.89 2.76 5.28
C ASN A 12 15.09 1.41 4.55
N GLY A 13 14.46 1.23 3.38
CA GLY A 13 14.56 -0.02 2.61
C GLY A 13 13.60 -1.14 3.04
N ALA A 14 12.74 -0.90 4.02
CA ALA A 14 11.68 -1.84 4.43
C ALA A 14 10.30 -1.34 4.00
N LEU A 15 9.42 -2.26 3.62
CA LEU A 15 8.02 -1.97 3.36
C LEU A 15 7.25 -1.95 4.68
N VAL A 16 6.67 -0.80 4.99
CA VAL A 16 5.90 -0.57 6.20
C VAL A 16 4.41 -0.42 5.83
N PRO A 17 3.51 -1.19 6.46
CA PRO A 17 2.07 -0.99 6.29
C PRO A 17 1.64 0.32 6.96
N ASP A 18 0.95 1.18 6.20
CA ASP A 18 0.45 2.48 6.65
C ASP A 18 -1.07 2.60 6.44
N PRO A 19 -1.89 1.77 7.12
CA PRO A 19 -3.35 1.81 6.97
C PRO A 19 -3.94 3.18 7.36
N ARG A 20 -3.28 3.90 8.27
CA ARG A 20 -3.73 5.20 8.82
C ARG A 20 -3.23 6.42 8.03
N ARG A 21 -2.55 6.23 6.90
CA ARG A 21 -1.98 7.32 6.07
C ARG A 21 -1.09 8.30 6.87
N ARG A 22 -0.34 7.81 7.86
CA ARG A 22 0.48 8.64 8.76
C ARG A 22 1.83 9.02 8.17
N PHE A 23 2.33 8.27 7.18
CA PHE A 23 3.63 8.57 6.59
C PHE A 23 3.51 9.59 5.45
N PRO A 24 4.26 10.71 5.51
CA PRO A 24 4.38 11.65 4.42
C PRO A 24 5.19 11.02 3.27
N GLY A 25 4.81 11.33 2.03
CA GLY A 25 5.50 10.84 0.83
C GLY A 25 4.69 9.85 0.00
N ARG A 26 5.39 9.18 -0.94
CA ARG A 26 4.78 8.25 -1.90
C ARG A 26 4.48 6.91 -1.22
N GLY A 27 3.26 6.42 -1.40
CA GLY A 27 2.84 5.10 -0.96
C GLY A 27 2.38 4.25 -2.14
N ALA A 28 2.51 2.93 -2.01
CA ALA A 28 1.98 1.94 -2.92
C ALA A 28 0.69 1.36 -2.32
N TRP A 29 -0.23 0.94 -3.17
CA TRP A 29 -1.47 0.29 -2.75
C TRP A 29 -1.40 -1.20 -3.07
N LEU A 30 -1.82 -2.01 -2.11
CA LEU A 30 -1.84 -3.47 -2.20
C LEU A 30 -3.16 -3.98 -1.63
N HIS A 31 -3.75 -5.03 -2.19
CA HIS A 31 -4.85 -5.72 -1.52
C HIS A 31 -4.36 -6.41 -0.23
N PHE A 32 -5.23 -6.56 0.78
CA PHE A 32 -4.97 -7.40 1.96
C PHE A 32 -5.02 -8.90 1.60
N ALA A 33 -4.18 -9.32 0.66
CA ALA A 33 -4.08 -10.69 0.19
C ALA A 33 -2.60 -11.07 0.05
N PRO A 34 -2.18 -12.19 0.65
CA PRO A 34 -0.78 -12.64 0.58
C PRO A 34 -0.35 -12.93 -0.88
N GLU A 35 -1.28 -13.37 -1.73
CA GLU A 35 -0.99 -13.59 -3.16
C GLU A 35 -0.69 -12.30 -3.93
N CYS A 36 -1.31 -11.18 -3.53
CA CYS A 36 -0.99 -9.88 -4.12
C CYS A 36 0.40 -9.41 -3.72
N LEU A 37 0.81 -9.68 -2.47
CA LEU A 37 2.16 -9.37 -1.97
C LEU A 37 3.22 -10.16 -2.75
N ASP A 38 3.09 -11.49 -2.83
CA ASP A 38 4.05 -12.35 -3.55
C ASP A 38 4.20 -11.94 -5.02
N ARG A 39 3.08 -11.64 -5.70
CA ARG A 39 3.12 -11.17 -7.09
C ARG A 39 3.84 -9.82 -7.23
N ALA A 40 3.61 -8.91 -6.29
CA ALA A 40 4.22 -7.58 -6.29
C ALA A 40 5.72 -7.64 -5.96
N GLU A 41 6.14 -8.55 -5.08
CA GLU A 41 7.54 -8.84 -4.78
C GLU A 41 8.25 -9.42 -6.02
N ARG A 42 7.71 -10.49 -6.61
CA ARG A 42 8.30 -11.14 -7.80
C ARG A 42 8.48 -10.20 -8.98
N ARG A 43 7.61 -9.19 -9.11
CA ARG A 43 7.65 -8.20 -10.21
C ARG A 43 8.37 -6.91 -9.83
N SER A 44 8.91 -6.80 -8.62
CA SER A 44 9.50 -5.55 -8.11
C SER A 44 8.55 -4.34 -8.28
N ALA A 45 7.25 -4.56 -8.06
CA ALA A 45 6.23 -3.54 -8.26
C ALA A 45 6.34 -2.41 -7.23
N PHE A 46 6.69 -2.74 -5.97
CA PHE A 46 6.86 -1.76 -4.89
C PHE A 46 8.02 -0.79 -5.11
N PRO A 47 9.27 -1.24 -5.33
CA PRO A 47 10.38 -0.32 -5.58
C PRO A 47 10.12 0.55 -6.82
N ARG A 48 9.42 0.03 -7.84
CA ARG A 48 8.99 0.81 -9.01
C ARG A 48 7.94 1.87 -8.68
N ALA A 49 6.93 1.53 -7.88
CA ALA A 49 5.87 2.45 -7.47
C ALA A 49 6.37 3.52 -6.48
N LEU A 50 7.25 3.13 -5.57
CA LEU A 50 7.83 3.96 -4.51
C LEU A 50 9.09 4.72 -4.96
N ARG A 51 9.62 4.40 -6.15
CA ARG A 51 10.86 4.95 -6.73
C ARG A 51 12.07 4.79 -5.80
N VAL A 52 12.22 3.61 -5.22
CA VAL A 52 13.32 3.27 -4.31
C VAL A 52 14.26 2.31 -5.00
N PRO A 53 15.58 2.52 -4.95
CA PRO A 53 16.54 1.57 -5.47
C PRO A 53 16.65 0.36 -4.54
N GLY A 54 16.62 -0.84 -5.12
CA GLY A 54 16.90 -2.10 -4.43
C GLY A 54 15.67 -2.91 -4.01
N PRO A 55 15.89 -4.17 -3.59
CA PRO A 55 14.85 -4.99 -2.99
C PRO A 55 14.39 -4.36 -1.68
N LEU A 56 13.07 -4.31 -1.46
CA LEU A 56 12.50 -3.83 -0.21
C LEU A 56 12.07 -5.02 0.64
N ASP A 57 12.32 -4.96 1.93
CA ASP A 57 11.92 -6.02 2.85
C ASP A 57 10.40 -6.01 3.09
N PRO A 58 9.64 -7.07 2.73
CA PRO A 58 8.19 -7.14 2.88
C PRO A 58 7.75 -7.78 4.20
N ALA A 59 8.66 -8.16 5.10
CA ALA A 59 8.33 -8.96 6.28
C ALA A 59 7.27 -8.28 7.16
N ALA A 60 7.37 -6.97 7.36
CA ALA A 60 6.40 -6.20 8.14
C ALA A 60 5.01 -6.17 7.50
N VAL A 61 4.92 -6.06 6.16
CA VAL A 61 3.64 -6.10 5.43
C VAL A 61 3.03 -7.50 5.50
N ARG A 62 3.85 -8.52 5.31
CA ARG A 62 3.40 -9.92 5.37
C ARG A 62 2.83 -10.28 6.73
N GLY A 63 3.51 -9.87 7.81
CA GLY A 63 3.01 -10.02 9.17
C GLY A 63 1.70 -9.26 9.41
N HIS A 64 1.57 -8.05 8.87
CA HIS A 64 0.35 -7.26 9.01
C HIS A 64 -0.84 -7.86 8.26
N ILE A 65 -0.65 -8.35 7.02
CA ILE A 65 -1.72 -9.03 6.27
C ILE A 65 -2.18 -10.30 7.02
N GLY A 66 -1.24 -11.08 7.58
CA GLY A 66 -1.57 -12.24 8.41
C GLY A 66 -2.34 -11.87 9.67
N ALA A 67 -1.99 -10.77 10.33
CA ALA A 67 -2.65 -10.28 11.54
C ALA A 67 -4.01 -9.62 11.28
N VAL A 68 -4.20 -8.93 10.15
CA VAL A 68 -5.48 -8.27 9.80
C VAL A 68 -6.55 -9.29 9.40
N GLY A 69 -6.16 -10.48 8.93
CA GLY A 69 -7.08 -11.60 8.70
C GLY A 69 -7.90 -12.01 9.94
N THR A 70 -7.48 -11.61 11.13
CA THR A 70 -8.21 -11.87 12.39
C THR A 70 -9.03 -10.69 12.90
N ASN A 71 -8.92 -9.50 12.28
CA ASN A 71 -9.36 -8.24 12.89
C ASN A 71 -10.07 -7.30 11.90
N GLY A 72 -10.98 -7.85 11.09
CA GLY A 72 -11.72 -7.09 10.08
C GLY A 72 -12.37 -5.83 10.65
N ALA A 73 -11.82 -4.65 10.32
CA ALA A 73 -12.38 -3.35 10.65
C ALA A 73 -12.40 -2.47 9.39
N ARG A 74 -13.55 -2.56 8.73
CA ARG A 74 -14.29 -1.54 7.98
C ARG A 74 -13.83 -0.10 8.23
N GLU A 75 -12.81 0.36 7.51
CA GLU A 75 -12.54 1.79 7.34
C GLU A 75 -11.93 2.04 5.95
N THR A 76 -12.78 2.38 4.99
CA THR A 76 -12.38 3.05 3.76
C THR A 76 -12.19 4.54 4.08
N PRO A 77 -10.96 5.08 4.14
CA PRO A 77 -10.78 6.51 4.27
C PRO A 77 -10.94 7.09 2.87
N ARG A 78 -12.03 7.85 2.69
CA ARG A 78 -12.31 8.79 1.59
C ARG A 78 -11.15 8.93 0.60
N SER A 79 -11.43 8.54 -0.64
CA SER A 79 -10.71 9.01 -1.82
C SER A 79 -10.84 10.53 -1.85
N GLY A 80 -9.83 11.22 -1.35
CA GLY A 80 -9.66 12.65 -1.55
C GLY A 80 -8.92 12.87 -2.86
N THR A 81 -9.62 12.74 -3.98
CA THR A 81 -9.24 13.43 -5.22
C THR A 81 -10.17 14.63 -5.32
N PRO A 82 -9.74 15.87 -5.02
CA PRO A 82 -10.43 17.01 -5.61
C PRO A 82 -10.13 16.94 -7.10
N GLY A 83 -11.18 16.67 -7.89
CA GLY A 83 -11.11 16.67 -9.34
C GLY A 83 -10.47 17.95 -9.84
N SER A 84 -9.62 17.79 -10.85
CA SER A 84 -9.17 18.87 -11.71
C SER A 84 -10.40 19.67 -12.16
N LYS A 85 -10.54 20.92 -11.69
CA LYS A 85 -11.50 21.85 -12.27
C LYS A 85 -10.88 22.27 -13.61
N VAL A 86 -11.33 21.66 -14.69
CA VAL A 86 -11.10 22.17 -16.05
C VAL A 86 -12.18 23.20 -16.31
N ASP A 87 -11.79 24.47 -16.47
CA ASP A 87 -12.71 25.53 -16.87
C ASP A 87 -12.73 25.60 -18.41
N PRO A 88 -13.91 25.60 -19.07
CA PRO A 88 -13.99 25.86 -20.51
C PRO A 88 -14.08 27.36 -20.77
N SER A 89 -13.33 27.85 -21.75
CA SER A 89 -13.65 29.06 -22.54
C SER A 89 -13.08 28.91 -23.93
#